data_AF-A0AAU7NSW7-F1
#
_entry.id   AF-A0AAU7NSW7-F1
#
_cell.length_a   1.000
_cell.length_b   1.000
_cell.length_c   1.000
_cell.angle_alpha   90.00
_cell.angle_beta   90.00
_cell.angle_gamma   90.00
#
_symmetry.space_group_name_H-M   'P 1'
#
loop_
_entity.id
_entity.type
_entity.pdbx_description
1 polymer ?
#
loop_
_entity_poly.entity_id
_entity_poly.type
_entity_poly.pdbx_seq_one_letter_code
_entity_poly.pdbx_strand_id
1 'polypeptide(L)'
;MRKASDLIKIRSTGMGYFINRIQTFFVGMLRIWSIPIVLMLSVCSGFTTFYGLSHFITPWIAFVITIAIQSIIVICSLELAGIHWKANRMRYFSVVASLLIALAASVSFSYFKFYEISEQDSLHIDRLSRIRNDVKTYLDKVLQTKADVLQQRKRELEKASREVSQAYFGTHPEIAEAYRNQVGEGPFWKRFNQIYQEKKQALQQQEKSFAQVDDDIRQLQISLADLDVADDVEKSYYQLLANYQNVQLAVNQLSSEIGKQLPEAPLLMTYKQFTEDVKPSFSMWIGFSAFAFICAAMVDFFTVLLSYRLEFTAPGPLTVQEEELVFECLRQFTEFRINENDELEMVIEKTAIEKARRYSDWSRMFAVGLLLSRGFLRKVDERTVEFAPNLYPLLAEKMADKISLLKAQATAKQATDSNE
;
A
#
# COMPACT_ATOMS: atom_id res chain seq x y z
N MET A 1 15.89 -64.77 -27.62
CA MET A 1 15.93 -63.37 -28.09
C MET A 1 14.84 -62.58 -27.37
N ARG A 2 15.18 -61.84 -26.31
CA ARG A 2 14.29 -60.82 -25.73
C ARG A 2 14.42 -59.56 -26.59
N LYS A 3 13.32 -59.03 -27.12
CA LYS A 3 13.33 -57.83 -27.96
C LYS A 3 13.87 -56.66 -27.14
N ALA A 4 14.83 -55.92 -27.70
CA ALA A 4 15.39 -54.71 -27.08
C ALA A 4 14.33 -53.64 -26.74
N SER A 5 13.13 -53.74 -27.31
CA SER A 5 11.97 -52.90 -26.98
C SER A 5 11.50 -53.04 -25.52
N ASP A 6 11.66 -54.22 -24.92
CA ASP A 6 11.09 -54.50 -23.60
C ASP A 6 12.01 -54.04 -22.46
N LEU A 7 13.32 -53.97 -22.71
CA LEU A 7 14.33 -53.52 -21.73
C LEU A 7 14.34 -52.00 -21.54
N ILE A 8 13.97 -51.23 -22.56
CA ILE A 8 13.86 -49.76 -22.47
C ILE A 8 12.57 -49.36 -21.73
N LYS A 9 11.51 -50.17 -21.83
CA LYS A 9 10.20 -49.89 -21.24
C LYS A 9 10.14 -50.06 -19.71
N ILE A 10 11.06 -50.85 -19.13
CA ILE A 10 11.03 -51.24 -17.71
C ILE A 10 11.83 -50.27 -16.80
N ARG A 11 12.71 -49.43 -17.35
CA ARG A 11 13.61 -48.58 -16.53
C ARG A 11 13.05 -47.19 -16.18
N SER A 12 11.88 -46.80 -16.71
CA SER A 12 11.29 -45.46 -16.54
C SER A 12 10.04 -45.39 -15.64
N THR A 13 9.60 -46.50 -15.06
CA THR A 13 8.18 -46.67 -14.69
C THR A 13 7.80 -46.40 -13.21
N GLY A 14 8.72 -46.07 -12.31
CA GLY A 14 8.42 -46.01 -10.86
C GLY A 14 8.27 -44.60 -10.28
N MET A 15 9.40 -43.93 -10.08
CA MET A 15 9.46 -42.69 -9.29
C MET A 15 9.36 -41.42 -10.16
N GLY A 16 10.00 -41.43 -11.34
CA GLY A 16 9.94 -40.31 -12.29
C GLY A 16 8.54 -40.07 -12.85
N TYR A 17 7.79 -41.15 -13.14
CA TYR A 17 6.39 -41.05 -13.57
C TYR A 17 5.48 -40.49 -12.47
N PHE A 18 5.70 -40.86 -11.21
CA PHE A 18 4.93 -40.35 -10.07
C PHE A 18 5.22 -38.88 -9.77
N ILE A 19 6.50 -38.47 -9.79
CA ILE A 19 6.92 -37.07 -9.65
C ILE A 19 6.36 -36.23 -10.80
N ASN A 20 6.48 -36.73 -12.04
CA ASN A 20 5.92 -36.06 -13.20
C ASN A 20 4.40 -35.91 -13.05
N ARG A 21 3.68 -36.95 -12.60
CA ARG A 21 2.23 -36.92 -12.34
C ARG A 21 1.82 -35.94 -11.24
N ILE A 22 2.59 -35.82 -10.15
CA ILE A 22 2.35 -34.81 -9.10
C ILE A 22 2.57 -33.41 -9.67
N GLN A 23 3.69 -33.20 -10.37
CA GLN A 23 4.02 -31.93 -10.99
C GLN A 23 2.95 -31.52 -12.01
N THR A 24 2.43 -32.46 -12.80
CA THR A 24 1.38 -32.16 -13.76
C THR A 24 0.00 -32.00 -13.14
N PHE A 25 -0.33 -32.71 -12.06
CA PHE A 25 -1.54 -32.44 -11.28
C PHE A 25 -1.47 -31.05 -10.65
N PHE A 26 -0.31 -30.68 -10.08
CA PHE A 26 -0.08 -29.36 -9.52
C PHE A 26 -0.19 -28.27 -10.58
N VAL A 27 0.44 -28.42 -11.74
CA VAL A 27 0.34 -27.47 -12.86
C VAL A 27 -1.10 -27.35 -13.40
N GLY A 28 -1.82 -28.47 -13.52
CA GLY A 28 -3.22 -28.48 -13.94
C GLY A 28 -4.15 -27.81 -12.93
N MET A 29 -3.94 -28.06 -11.64
CA MET A 29 -4.68 -27.41 -10.55
C MET A 29 -4.35 -25.91 -10.50
N LEU A 30 -3.08 -25.53 -10.61
CA LEU A 30 -2.65 -24.13 -10.63
C LEU A 30 -3.26 -23.39 -11.82
N ARG A 31 -3.47 -24.04 -12.97
CA ARG A 31 -4.20 -23.45 -14.10
C ARG A 31 -5.67 -23.17 -13.77
N ILE A 32 -6.39 -24.14 -13.22
CA ILE A 32 -7.80 -23.98 -12.82
C ILE A 32 -7.94 -22.85 -11.80
N TRP A 33 -7.00 -22.73 -10.85
CA TRP A 33 -6.99 -21.68 -9.85
C TRP A 33 -6.44 -20.34 -10.34
N SER A 34 -5.58 -20.33 -11.36
CA SER A 34 -4.98 -19.08 -11.85
C SER A 34 -6.01 -18.13 -12.47
N ILE A 35 -7.08 -18.63 -13.09
CA ILE A 35 -8.17 -17.79 -13.61
C ILE A 35 -8.87 -17.02 -12.47
N PRO A 36 -9.43 -17.68 -11.43
CA PRO A 36 -10.05 -16.96 -10.32
C PRO A 36 -9.05 -16.13 -9.53
N ILE A 37 -7.78 -16.56 -9.40
CA ILE A 37 -6.74 -15.75 -8.75
C ILE A 37 -6.47 -14.47 -9.54
N VAL A 38 -6.31 -14.54 -10.86
CA VAL A 38 -6.09 -13.34 -11.71
C VAL A 38 -7.29 -12.41 -11.65
N LEU A 39 -8.52 -12.94 -11.70
CA LEU A 39 -9.73 -12.13 -11.54
C LEU A 39 -9.77 -11.45 -10.17
N MET A 40 -9.46 -12.19 -9.09
CA MET A 40 -9.45 -11.64 -7.75
C MET A 40 -8.36 -10.58 -7.57
N LEU A 41 -7.15 -10.81 -8.09
CA LEU A 41 -6.06 -9.84 -8.08
C LEU A 41 -6.40 -8.59 -8.90
N SER A 42 -7.04 -8.74 -10.06
CA SER A 42 -7.50 -7.61 -10.87
C SER A 42 -8.61 -6.81 -10.17
N VAL A 43 -9.51 -7.47 -9.45
CA VAL A 43 -10.50 -6.79 -8.60
C VAL A 43 -9.84 -6.06 -7.43
N CYS A 44 -8.86 -6.68 -6.77
CA CYS A 44 -8.11 -6.06 -5.67
C CYS A 44 -7.29 -4.84 -6.15
N SER A 45 -6.56 -4.97 -7.25
CA SER A 45 -5.82 -3.87 -7.88
C SER A 45 -6.75 -2.78 -8.40
N GLY A 46 -7.88 -3.17 -8.99
CA GLY A 46 -8.94 -2.25 -9.40
C GLY A 46 -9.47 -1.46 -8.21
N PHE A 47 -9.71 -2.11 -7.07
CA PHE A 47 -10.18 -1.44 -5.87
C PHE A 47 -9.18 -0.39 -5.36
N THR A 48 -7.89 -0.72 -5.27
CA THR A 48 -6.86 0.24 -4.82
C THR A 48 -6.66 1.39 -5.80
N THR A 49 -6.73 1.11 -7.10
CA THR A 49 -6.65 2.13 -8.16
C THR A 49 -7.86 3.06 -8.13
N PHE A 50 -9.07 2.50 -8.01
CA PHE A 50 -10.32 3.24 -7.88
C PHE A 50 -10.31 4.15 -6.66
N TYR A 51 -9.86 3.63 -5.51
CA TYR A 51 -9.75 4.40 -4.29
C TYR A 51 -8.86 5.63 -4.48
N GLY A 52 -7.64 5.45 -5.01
CA GLY A 52 -6.73 6.55 -5.25
C GLY A 52 -7.28 7.58 -6.25
N LEU A 53 -7.92 7.12 -7.32
CA LEU A 53 -8.42 7.98 -8.39
C LEU A 53 -9.71 8.73 -8.01
N SER A 54 -10.56 8.12 -7.18
CA SER A 54 -11.80 8.73 -6.68
C SER A 54 -11.59 9.98 -5.81
N HIS A 55 -10.36 10.20 -5.31
CA HIS A 55 -10.01 11.42 -4.59
C HIS A 55 -9.79 12.62 -5.52
N PHE A 56 -9.47 12.41 -6.79
CA PHE A 56 -9.17 13.47 -7.76
C PHE A 56 -10.34 13.74 -8.72
N ILE A 57 -11.17 12.73 -9.00
CA ILE A 57 -12.24 12.79 -10.00
C ILE A 57 -13.53 12.24 -9.40
N THR A 58 -14.69 12.64 -9.95
CA THR A 58 -15.99 12.10 -9.57
C THR A 58 -16.00 10.55 -9.56
N PRO A 59 -16.57 9.90 -8.53
CA PRO A 59 -16.46 8.45 -8.35
C PRO A 59 -16.91 7.61 -9.54
N TRP A 60 -17.96 8.00 -10.26
CA TRP A 60 -18.44 7.22 -11.41
C TRP A 60 -17.45 7.23 -12.59
N ILE A 61 -16.79 8.37 -12.86
CA ILE A 61 -15.74 8.46 -13.89
C ILE A 61 -14.55 7.61 -13.46
N ALA A 62 -14.20 7.69 -12.17
CA ALA A 62 -13.10 6.93 -11.62
C ALA A 62 -13.29 5.42 -11.79
N PHE A 63 -14.52 4.94 -11.59
CA PHE A 63 -14.88 3.54 -11.78
C PHE A 63 -14.70 3.09 -13.24
N VAL A 64 -15.18 3.87 -14.21
CA VAL A 64 -15.04 3.56 -15.64
C VAL A 64 -13.58 3.52 -16.07
N ILE A 65 -12.78 4.51 -15.65
CA ILE A 65 -11.34 4.56 -15.95
C ILE A 65 -10.62 3.35 -15.34
N THR A 66 -10.97 2.98 -14.10
CA THR A 66 -10.36 1.83 -13.43
C THR A 66 -10.64 0.53 -14.18
N ILE A 67 -11.90 0.30 -14.61
CA ILE A 67 -12.24 -0.87 -15.42
C ILE A 67 -11.43 -0.88 -16.71
N ALA A 68 -11.27 0.26 -17.38
CA ALA A 68 -10.47 0.38 -18.59
C ALA A 68 -9.00 0.02 -18.35
N ILE A 69 -8.37 0.58 -17.30
CA ILE A 69 -6.96 0.29 -16.94
C ILE A 69 -6.77 -1.21 -16.67
N GLN A 70 -7.63 -1.81 -15.84
CA GLN A 70 -7.54 -3.22 -15.49
C GLN A 70 -7.77 -4.13 -16.71
N SER A 71 -8.73 -3.79 -17.57
CA SER A 71 -8.98 -4.52 -18.82
C SER A 71 -7.77 -4.46 -19.75
N ILE A 72 -7.14 -3.29 -19.90
CA ILE A 72 -5.93 -3.11 -20.70
C ILE A 72 -4.78 -3.95 -20.14
N ILE A 73 -4.58 -3.98 -18.82
CA ILE A 73 -3.53 -4.79 -18.18
C ILE A 73 -3.73 -6.28 -18.52
N VAL A 74 -4.94 -6.82 -18.34
CA VAL A 74 -5.23 -8.23 -18.61
C VAL A 74 -5.09 -8.54 -20.11
N ILE A 75 -5.74 -7.75 -20.98
CA ILE A 75 -5.73 -7.98 -22.44
C ILE A 75 -4.32 -7.86 -23.01
N CYS A 76 -3.57 -6.81 -22.66
CA CYS A 76 -2.20 -6.63 -23.14
C CYS A 76 -1.27 -7.71 -22.58
N SER A 77 -1.48 -8.20 -21.37
CA SER A 77 -0.68 -9.30 -20.81
C SER A 77 -0.89 -10.62 -21.55
N LEU A 78 -2.15 -10.89 -21.99
CA LEU A 78 -2.47 -12.03 -22.84
C LEU A 78 -1.88 -11.81 -24.26
N GLU A 79 -2.15 -10.68 -24.91
CA GLU A 79 -1.59 -10.40 -26.24
C GLU A 79 -0.06 -10.46 -26.27
N LEU A 80 0.63 -9.98 -25.22
CA LEU A 80 2.09 -10.08 -25.11
C LEU A 80 2.57 -11.54 -25.11
N ALA A 81 1.78 -12.46 -24.56
CA ALA A 81 2.09 -13.87 -24.57
C ALA A 81 1.87 -14.54 -25.93
N GLY A 82 0.99 -13.99 -26.76
CA GLY A 82 0.75 -14.47 -28.12
C GLY A 82 1.73 -13.95 -29.17
N ILE A 83 2.47 -12.86 -28.91
CA ILE A 83 3.29 -12.18 -29.92
C ILE A 83 4.78 -12.52 -29.78
N HIS A 84 5.38 -13.04 -30.85
CA HIS A 84 6.82 -13.22 -30.94
C HIS A 84 7.52 -11.92 -31.36
N TRP A 85 8.44 -11.41 -30.53
CA TRP A 85 9.23 -10.20 -30.80
C TRP A 85 9.91 -10.21 -32.19
N LYS A 86 10.40 -11.38 -32.63
CA LYS A 86 11.07 -11.52 -33.93
C LYS A 86 10.12 -11.38 -35.12
N ALA A 87 8.85 -11.73 -34.94
CA ALA A 87 7.87 -11.82 -35.99
C ALA A 87 7.19 -10.45 -36.25
N ASN A 88 6.80 -9.73 -35.18
CA ASN A 88 6.17 -8.42 -35.32
C ASN A 88 6.60 -7.41 -34.24
N ARG A 89 7.73 -6.70 -34.49
CA ARG A 89 8.32 -5.74 -33.55
C ARG A 89 7.41 -4.54 -33.26
N MET A 90 6.69 -4.03 -34.26
CA MET A 90 5.84 -2.85 -34.10
C MET A 90 4.62 -3.14 -33.23
N ARG A 91 3.93 -4.26 -33.48
CA ARG A 91 2.80 -4.70 -32.64
C ARG A 91 3.26 -4.98 -31.22
N TYR A 92 4.37 -5.72 -31.05
CA TYR A 92 4.91 -6.00 -29.72
C TYR A 92 5.23 -4.73 -28.94
N PHE A 93 5.92 -3.76 -29.57
CA PHE A 93 6.26 -2.50 -28.90
C PHE A 93 5.00 -1.70 -28.50
N SER A 94 3.99 -1.65 -29.37
CA SER A 94 2.72 -0.98 -29.06
C SER A 94 1.98 -1.61 -27.88
N VAL A 95 1.95 -2.95 -27.80
CA VAL A 95 1.34 -3.69 -26.69
C VAL A 95 2.13 -3.47 -25.40
N VAL A 96 3.46 -3.56 -25.43
CA VAL A 96 4.32 -3.28 -24.26
C VAL A 96 4.17 -1.85 -23.77
N ALA A 97 4.18 -0.87 -24.66
CA ALA A 97 4.03 0.53 -24.28
C ALA A 97 2.67 0.79 -23.63
N SER A 98 1.60 0.21 -24.18
CA SER A 98 0.24 0.31 -23.61
C SER A 98 0.17 -0.35 -22.23
N LEU A 99 0.79 -1.52 -22.07
CA LEU A 99 0.90 -2.22 -20.79
C LEU A 99 1.67 -1.39 -19.76
N LEU A 100 2.82 -0.81 -20.14
CA LEU A 100 3.62 0.03 -19.24
C LEU A 100 2.86 1.28 -18.79
N ILE A 101 2.12 1.93 -19.69
CA ILE A 101 1.29 3.10 -19.35
C ILE A 101 0.18 2.69 -18.38
N ALA A 102 -0.50 1.58 -18.65
CA ALA A 102 -1.58 1.09 -17.78
C ALA A 102 -1.05 0.69 -16.39
N LEU A 103 0.10 -0.01 -16.33
CA LEU A 103 0.78 -0.34 -15.08
C LEU A 103 1.22 0.89 -14.32
N ALA A 104 1.84 1.87 -14.99
CA ALA A 104 2.28 3.10 -14.35
C ALA A 104 1.08 3.87 -13.74
N ALA A 105 -0.04 3.95 -14.45
CA ALA A 105 -1.26 4.56 -13.93
C ALA A 105 -1.82 3.79 -12.73
N SER A 106 -1.99 2.47 -12.88
CA SER A 106 -2.53 1.58 -11.83
C SER A 106 -1.69 1.66 -10.54
N VAL A 107 -0.36 1.51 -10.65
CA VAL A 107 0.57 1.57 -9.52
C VAL A 107 0.56 2.96 -8.87
N SER A 108 0.55 4.04 -9.68
CA SER A 108 0.57 5.41 -9.15
C SER A 108 -0.68 5.74 -8.32
N PHE A 109 -1.86 5.30 -8.74
CA PHE A 109 -3.08 5.52 -7.97
C PHE A 109 -3.23 4.55 -6.79
N SER A 110 -2.82 3.29 -6.97
CA SER A 110 -2.81 2.30 -5.88
C SER A 110 -1.83 2.67 -4.76
N TYR A 111 -0.72 3.32 -5.10
CA TYR A 111 0.27 3.84 -4.15
C TYR A 111 -0.39 4.68 -3.05
N PHE A 112 -1.41 5.49 -3.37
CA PHE A 112 -2.06 6.34 -2.37
C PHE A 112 -2.65 5.56 -1.21
N LYS A 113 -3.31 4.43 -1.46
CA LYS A 113 -3.90 3.62 -0.39
C LYS A 113 -2.83 2.98 0.48
N PHE A 114 -1.76 2.49 -0.12
CA PHE A 114 -0.65 1.89 0.63
C PHE A 114 0.17 2.93 1.40
N TYR A 115 0.32 4.12 0.83
CA TYR A 115 0.99 5.24 1.49
C TYR A 115 0.23 5.69 2.74
N GLU A 116 -1.10 5.86 2.62
CA GLU A 116 -1.99 6.18 3.73
C GLU A 116 -1.83 5.17 4.87
N ILE A 117 -1.87 3.86 4.57
CA ILE A 117 -1.68 2.81 5.58
C ILE A 117 -0.27 2.87 6.19
N SER A 118 0.76 3.15 5.39
CA SER A 118 2.14 3.17 5.91
C SER A 118 2.46 4.40 6.77
N GLU A 119 1.80 5.53 6.53
CA GLU A 119 2.08 6.82 7.19
C GLU A 119 0.99 7.24 8.19
N GLN A 120 -0.04 6.44 8.40
CA GLN A 120 -1.12 6.75 9.34
C GLN A 120 -0.59 6.97 10.76
N ASP A 121 0.27 6.06 11.23
CA ASP A 121 0.83 6.11 12.57
C ASP A 121 1.84 7.26 12.74
N SER A 122 2.72 7.46 11.75
CA SER A 122 3.70 8.55 11.77
C SER A 122 3.04 9.92 11.80
N LEU A 123 1.97 10.12 11.01
CA LEU A 123 1.21 11.37 10.98
C LEU A 123 0.43 11.59 12.27
N HIS A 124 -0.15 10.54 12.85
CA HIS A 124 -0.83 10.65 14.15
C HIS A 124 0.15 11.07 15.25
N ILE A 125 1.34 10.44 15.29
CA ILE A 125 2.41 10.79 16.23
C ILE A 125 2.91 12.23 16.01
N ASP A 126 3.12 12.66 14.76
CA ASP A 126 3.54 14.04 14.47
C ASP A 126 2.50 15.06 14.93
N ARG A 127 1.21 14.81 14.66
CA ARG A 127 0.11 15.66 15.12
C ARG A 127 0.04 15.74 16.64
N LEU A 128 0.13 14.60 17.33
CA LEU A 128 0.15 14.55 18.79
C LEU A 128 1.37 15.29 19.35
N SER A 129 2.55 15.10 18.75
CA SER A 129 3.78 15.80 19.15
C SER A 129 3.66 17.31 18.98
N ARG A 130 3.00 17.79 17.91
CA ARG A 130 2.74 19.22 17.71
C ARG A 130 1.86 19.78 18.83
N ILE A 131 0.74 19.13 19.14
CA ILE A 131 -0.14 19.52 20.25
C ILE A 131 0.65 19.56 21.57
N ARG A 132 1.45 18.51 21.85
CA ARG A 132 2.28 18.42 23.05
C ARG A 132 3.29 19.58 23.12
N ASN A 133 3.94 19.91 22.02
CA ASN A 133 4.91 20.99 21.95
C ASN A 133 4.27 22.38 22.11
N ASP A 134 3.11 22.60 21.47
CA ASP A 134 2.38 23.88 21.55
C ASP A 134 1.85 24.11 22.97
N VAL A 135 1.22 23.10 23.58
CA VAL A 135 0.73 23.15 24.97
C VAL A 135 1.90 23.36 25.93
N LYS A 136 2.99 22.59 25.79
CA LYS A 136 4.17 22.73 26.65
C LYS A 136 4.78 24.14 26.55
N THR A 137 5.00 24.64 25.34
CA THR A 137 5.59 25.96 25.11
C THR A 137 4.73 27.08 25.71
N TYR A 138 3.41 26.95 25.60
CA TYR A 138 2.47 27.88 26.22
C TYR A 138 2.54 27.81 27.76
N LEU A 139 2.47 26.61 28.33
CA LEU A 139 2.55 26.38 29.78
C LEU A 139 3.87 26.90 30.37
N ASP A 140 5.00 26.66 29.70
CA ASP A 140 6.31 27.13 30.16
C ASP A 140 6.34 28.67 30.26
N LYS A 141 5.74 29.38 29.30
CA LYS A 141 5.61 30.86 29.34
C LYS A 141 4.68 31.35 30.45
N VAL A 142 3.57 30.63 30.69
CA VAL A 142 2.64 30.94 31.78
C VAL A 142 3.34 30.76 33.14
N LEU A 143 4.04 29.64 33.34
CA LEU A 143 4.78 29.34 34.56
C LEU A 143 5.92 30.34 34.81
N GLN A 144 6.65 30.72 33.76
CA GLN A 144 7.67 31.77 33.85
C GLN A 144 7.05 33.11 34.30
N THR A 145 5.94 33.51 33.69
CA THR A 145 5.27 34.77 34.05
C THR A 145 4.75 34.74 35.49
N LYS A 146 4.19 33.60 35.92
CA LYS A 146 3.78 33.37 37.31
C LYS A 146 4.96 33.53 38.27
N ALA A 147 6.10 32.90 37.95
CA ALA A 147 7.30 32.98 38.79
C ALA A 147 7.80 34.43 38.93
N ASP A 148 7.84 35.18 37.83
CA ASP A 148 8.25 36.59 37.81
C ASP A 148 7.31 37.47 38.66
N VAL A 149 6.00 37.24 38.55
CA VAL A 149 5.00 38.01 39.31
C VAL A 149 5.09 37.70 40.81
N LEU A 150 5.21 36.43 41.20
CA LEU A 150 5.40 36.05 42.59
C LEU A 150 6.70 36.62 43.16
N GLN A 151 7.79 36.59 42.40
CA GLN A 151 9.06 37.14 42.83
C GLN A 151 8.97 38.67 43.02
N GLN A 152 8.31 39.38 42.10
CA GLN A 152 8.08 40.82 42.21
C GLN A 152 7.27 41.16 43.48
N ARG A 153 6.18 40.45 43.74
CA ARG A 153 5.33 40.68 44.93
C ARG A 153 6.04 40.34 46.23
N LYS A 154 6.86 39.28 46.27
CA LYS A 154 7.69 38.94 47.45
C LYS A 154 8.70 40.05 47.75
N ARG A 155 9.36 40.62 46.73
CA ARG A 155 10.26 41.78 46.90
C ARG A 155 9.51 43.02 47.42
N GLU A 156 8.31 43.29 46.93
CA GLU A 156 7.48 44.40 47.40
C GLU A 156 7.04 44.23 48.86
N LEU A 157 6.78 42.98 49.28
CA LEU A 157 6.45 42.63 50.67
C LEU A 157 7.67 42.75 51.59
N GLU A 158 8.83 42.27 51.17
CA GLU A 158 10.09 42.43 51.91
C GLU A 158 10.43 43.92 52.10
N LYS A 159 10.25 44.74 51.06
CA LYS A 159 10.43 46.18 51.16
C LYS A 159 9.47 46.79 52.19
N ALA A 160 8.18 46.44 52.13
CA ALA A 160 7.19 46.91 53.09
C ALA A 160 7.52 46.45 54.53
N SER A 161 8.01 45.22 54.71
CA SER A 161 8.44 44.70 56.01
C SER A 161 9.62 45.51 56.59
N ARG A 162 10.59 45.88 55.74
CA ARG A 162 11.70 46.77 56.14
C ARG A 162 11.21 48.17 56.49
N GLU A 163 10.31 48.74 55.70
CA GLU A 163 9.71 50.06 55.96
C GLU A 163 8.94 50.09 57.29
N VAL A 164 8.16 49.04 57.59
CA VAL A 164 7.50 48.87 58.90
C VAL A 164 8.49 48.81 60.05
N SER A 165 9.58 48.05 59.87
CA SER A 165 10.63 47.93 60.89
C SER A 165 11.32 49.27 61.14
N GLN A 166 11.66 50.01 60.08
CA GLN A 166 12.24 51.35 60.18
C GLN A 166 11.26 52.36 60.80
N ALA A 167 9.97 52.24 60.48
CA ALA A 167 8.91 53.03 61.08
C ALA A 167 8.74 52.75 62.58
N TYR A 168 8.93 51.49 63.01
CA TYR A 168 8.88 51.09 64.41
C TYR A 168 10.05 51.67 65.21
N PHE A 169 11.26 51.66 64.64
CA PHE A 169 12.48 52.19 65.29
C PHE A 169 12.66 53.71 65.13
N GLY A 170 11.75 54.39 64.43
CA GLY A 170 11.85 55.83 64.21
C GLY A 170 12.97 56.25 63.25
N THR A 171 13.51 55.33 62.45
CA THR A 171 14.63 55.55 61.52
C THR A 171 14.18 55.72 60.07
N HIS A 172 12.88 55.72 59.81
CA HIS A 172 12.34 55.88 58.46
C HIS A 172 12.57 57.32 57.94
N PRO A 173 12.98 57.51 56.67
CA PRO A 173 13.36 58.81 56.14
C PRO A 173 12.23 59.84 56.13
N GLU A 174 10.98 59.41 56.00
CA GLU A 174 9.79 60.29 55.99
C GLU A 174 9.30 60.72 57.38
N ILE A 175 9.94 60.26 58.48
CA ILE A 175 9.60 60.73 59.83
C ILE A 175 10.20 62.12 60.04
N ALA A 176 9.36 63.08 60.46
CA ALA A 176 9.80 64.44 60.77
C ALA A 176 10.89 64.45 61.85
N GLU A 177 11.87 65.35 61.73
CA GLU A 177 13.08 65.37 62.59
C GLU A 177 12.75 65.43 64.08
N ALA A 178 11.63 66.07 64.46
CA ALA A 178 11.15 66.16 65.84
C ALA A 178 10.73 64.82 66.47
N TYR A 179 10.43 63.80 65.67
CA TYR A 179 9.94 62.48 66.11
C TYR A 179 10.89 61.33 65.76
N ARG A 180 12.11 61.64 65.29
CA ARG A 180 13.11 60.65 64.86
C ARG A 180 13.69 59.90 66.08
N ASN A 181 14.05 58.63 65.89
CA ASN A 181 14.59 57.72 66.93
C ASN A 181 13.64 57.41 68.11
N GLN A 182 12.35 57.74 68.01
CA GLN A 182 11.35 57.29 68.96
C GLN A 182 10.88 55.89 68.57
N VAL A 183 11.03 54.92 69.48
CA VAL A 183 10.63 53.53 69.25
C VAL A 183 9.19 53.32 69.69
N GLY A 184 8.36 52.72 68.85
CA GLY A 184 7.02 52.25 69.24
C GLY A 184 5.95 52.29 68.15
N GLU A 185 4.71 51.98 68.56
CA GLU A 185 3.54 51.83 67.69
C GLU A 185 2.81 53.16 67.40
N GLY A 186 3.57 54.18 67.03
CA GLY A 186 3.02 55.49 66.69
C GLY A 186 2.15 55.50 65.43
N PRO A 187 1.49 56.63 65.10
CA PRO A 187 0.66 56.78 63.89
C PRO A 187 1.41 56.42 62.59
N PHE A 188 2.71 56.73 62.54
CA PHE A 188 3.58 56.43 61.41
C PHE A 188 3.77 54.91 61.24
N TRP A 189 4.10 54.18 62.31
CA TRP A 189 4.16 52.72 62.28
C TRP A 189 2.83 52.08 61.89
N LYS A 190 1.70 52.57 62.43
CA LYS A 190 0.36 52.04 62.09
C LYS A 190 0.08 52.11 60.60
N ARG A 191 0.42 53.22 59.93
CA ARG A 191 0.26 53.38 58.48
C ARG A 191 1.08 52.35 57.70
N PHE A 192 2.38 52.22 57.99
CA PHE A 192 3.23 51.27 57.27
C PHE A 192 2.85 49.82 57.58
N ASN A 193 2.45 49.53 58.82
CA ASN A 193 2.00 48.20 59.21
C ASN A 193 0.71 47.84 58.46
N GLN A 194 -0.22 48.78 58.30
CA GLN A 194 -1.41 48.57 57.47
C GLN A 194 -1.04 48.24 56.01
N ILE A 195 -0.14 48.99 55.38
CA ILE A 195 0.35 48.72 54.02
C ILE A 195 0.98 47.31 53.93
N TYR A 196 1.76 46.93 54.93
CA TYR A 196 2.37 45.59 54.99
C TYR A 196 1.30 44.48 55.12
N GLN A 197 0.30 44.65 55.98
CA GLN A 197 -0.79 43.67 56.13
C GLN A 197 -1.61 43.55 54.84
N GLU A 198 -1.92 44.68 54.18
CA GLU A 198 -2.63 44.70 52.89
C GLU A 198 -1.83 43.95 51.80
N LYS A 199 -0.52 44.23 51.70
CA LYS A 199 0.36 43.51 50.75
C LYS A 199 0.49 42.01 51.08
N LYS A 200 0.53 41.66 52.37
CA LYS A 200 0.59 40.26 52.82
C LYS A 200 -0.69 39.51 52.45
N GLN A 201 -1.86 40.12 52.68
CA GLN A 201 -3.15 39.55 52.30
C GLN A 201 -3.28 39.41 50.78
N ALA A 202 -2.87 40.43 50.01
CA ALA A 202 -2.87 40.38 48.56
C ALA A 202 -1.99 39.24 48.02
N LEU A 203 -0.78 39.05 48.57
CA LEU A 203 0.09 37.93 48.20
C LEU A 203 -0.55 36.57 48.51
N GLN A 204 -1.17 36.42 49.69
CA GLN A 204 -1.85 35.16 50.06
C GLN A 204 -3.05 34.86 49.15
N GLN A 205 -3.83 35.88 48.78
CA GLN A 205 -4.94 35.69 47.84
C GLN A 205 -4.42 35.28 46.46
N GLN A 206 -3.34 35.89 46.00
CA GLN A 206 -2.72 35.57 44.73
C GLN A 206 -2.10 34.17 44.70
N GLU A 207 -1.48 33.73 45.79
CA GLU A 207 -0.97 32.34 45.93
C GLU A 207 -2.11 31.31 45.84
N LYS A 208 -3.30 31.61 46.37
CA LYS A 208 -4.48 30.74 46.20
C LYS A 208 -4.95 30.69 44.75
N SER A 209 -5.06 31.83 44.06
CA SER A 209 -5.44 31.85 42.65
C SER A 209 -4.43 31.07 41.79
N PHE A 210 -3.13 31.19 42.09
CA PHE A 210 -2.09 30.44 41.40
C PHE A 210 -2.10 28.94 41.69
N ALA A 211 -2.60 28.51 42.85
CA ALA A 211 -2.77 27.09 43.16
C ALA A 211 -3.88 26.46 42.32
N GLN A 212 -4.97 27.19 42.08
CA GLN A 212 -6.04 26.74 41.18
C GLN A 212 -5.51 26.54 39.74
N VAL A 213 -4.68 27.46 39.26
CA VAL A 213 -4.03 27.32 37.95
C VAL A 213 -3.10 26.11 37.90
N ASP A 214 -2.36 25.82 38.99
CA ASP A 214 -1.52 24.61 39.02
C ASP A 214 -2.35 23.33 38.93
N ASP A 215 -3.51 23.29 39.57
CA ASP A 215 -4.45 22.16 39.47
C ASP A 215 -4.99 22.02 38.04
N ASP A 216 -5.38 23.12 37.38
CA ASP A 216 -5.85 23.11 35.99
C ASP A 216 -4.74 22.67 35.02
N ILE A 217 -3.51 23.13 35.23
CA ILE A 217 -2.32 22.71 34.46
C ILE A 217 -2.07 21.21 34.64
N ARG A 218 -2.18 20.70 35.88
CA ARG A 218 -2.03 19.27 36.15
C ARG A 218 -3.11 18.46 35.42
N GLN A 219 -4.36 18.90 35.44
CA GLN A 219 -5.44 18.23 34.70
C GLN A 219 -5.20 18.23 33.19
N LEU A 220 -4.70 19.34 32.64
CA LEU A 220 -4.33 19.43 31.23
C LEU A 220 -3.23 18.43 30.86
N GLN A 221 -2.18 18.33 31.69
CA GLN A 221 -1.10 17.36 31.48
C GLN A 221 -1.57 15.91 31.54
N ILE A 222 -2.50 15.60 32.46
CA ILE A 222 -3.13 14.27 32.55
C ILE A 222 -3.90 13.98 31.25
N SER A 223 -4.78 14.89 30.82
CA SER A 223 -5.54 14.68 29.57
C SER A 223 -4.67 14.59 28.32
N LEU A 224 -3.48 15.19 28.32
CA LEU A 224 -2.51 15.07 27.23
C LEU A 224 -1.82 13.70 27.22
N ALA A 225 -1.57 13.13 28.39
CA ALA A 225 -1.05 11.77 28.51
C ALA A 225 -2.13 10.75 28.14
N ASP A 226 -3.38 10.98 28.55
CA ASP A 226 -4.51 10.11 28.23
C ASP A 226 -4.77 10.07 26.72
N LEU A 227 -4.63 11.19 26.00
CA LEU A 227 -4.80 11.23 24.54
C LEU A 227 -3.87 10.26 23.78
N ASP A 228 -2.70 9.95 24.35
CA ASP A 228 -1.69 9.04 23.76
C ASP A 228 -2.11 7.56 23.89
N VAL A 229 -2.91 7.23 24.90
CA VAL A 229 -3.24 5.84 25.30
C VAL A 229 -4.74 5.53 25.18
N ALA A 230 -5.57 6.52 24.87
CA ALA A 230 -7.02 6.38 24.90
C ALA A 230 -7.57 5.45 23.81
N ASP A 231 -8.46 4.54 24.22
CA ASP A 231 -9.29 3.75 23.31
C ASP A 231 -10.31 4.64 22.57
N ASP A 232 -10.83 5.67 23.25
CA ASP A 232 -11.75 6.68 22.68
C ASP A 232 -11.01 8.01 22.50
N VAL A 233 -10.40 8.15 21.32
CA VAL A 233 -9.61 9.32 20.93
C VAL A 233 -10.47 10.58 20.86
N GLU A 234 -11.74 10.49 20.46
CA GLU A 234 -12.64 11.64 20.33
C GLU A 234 -12.93 12.26 21.69
N LYS A 235 -13.39 11.43 22.63
CA LYS A 235 -13.73 11.88 23.98
C LYS A 235 -12.50 12.46 24.68
N SER A 236 -11.35 11.81 24.54
CA SER A 236 -10.09 12.24 25.15
C SER A 236 -9.60 13.56 24.56
N TYR A 237 -9.79 13.77 23.25
CA TYR A 237 -9.48 15.02 22.59
C TYR A 237 -10.33 16.19 23.11
N TYR A 238 -11.65 15.99 23.23
CA TYR A 238 -12.52 17.03 23.76
C TYR A 238 -12.27 17.31 25.24
N GLN A 239 -11.88 16.30 26.02
CA GLN A 239 -11.45 16.49 27.41
C GLN A 239 -10.17 17.31 27.50
N LEU A 240 -9.18 17.05 26.63
CA LEU A 240 -7.97 17.88 26.50
C LEU A 240 -8.35 19.34 26.16
N LEU A 241 -9.24 19.54 25.18
CA LEU A 241 -9.67 20.87 24.76
C LEU A 241 -10.37 21.62 25.89
N ALA A 242 -11.24 20.95 26.65
CA ALA A 242 -11.94 21.54 27.78
C ALA A 242 -10.95 21.95 28.89
N ASN A 243 -9.99 21.08 29.23
CA ASN A 243 -8.95 21.40 30.20
C ASN A 243 -8.06 22.55 29.73
N TYR A 244 -7.74 22.60 28.42
CA TYR A 244 -6.98 23.68 27.83
C TYR A 244 -7.70 25.02 27.93
N GLN A 245 -9.01 25.04 27.65
CA GLN A 245 -9.86 26.23 27.80
C GLN A 245 -9.96 26.69 29.26
N ASN A 246 -10.03 25.75 30.22
CA ASN A 246 -10.02 26.10 31.65
C ASN A 246 -8.71 26.80 32.04
N VAL A 247 -7.56 26.28 31.60
CA VAL A 247 -6.25 26.93 31.81
C VAL A 247 -6.23 28.31 31.16
N GLN A 248 -6.70 28.45 29.91
CA GLN A 248 -6.78 29.76 29.25
C GLN A 248 -7.64 30.76 30.02
N LEU A 249 -8.80 30.33 30.52
CA LEU A 249 -9.71 31.17 31.28
C LEU A 249 -9.08 31.60 32.62
N ALA A 250 -8.46 30.68 33.34
CA ALA A 250 -7.79 30.99 34.60
C ALA A 250 -6.57 31.91 34.42
N VAL A 251 -5.80 31.71 33.36
CA VAL A 251 -4.70 32.60 32.95
C VAL A 251 -5.23 33.98 32.57
N ASN A 252 -6.31 34.08 31.79
CA ASN A 252 -6.92 35.37 31.44
C ASN A 252 -7.44 36.14 32.66
N GLN A 253 -8.06 35.46 33.63
CA GLN A 253 -8.46 36.06 34.90
C GLN A 253 -7.26 36.62 35.65
N LEU A 254 -6.17 35.86 35.76
CA LEU A 254 -4.91 36.34 36.36
C LEU A 254 -4.33 37.54 35.60
N SER A 255 -4.46 37.60 34.26
CA SER A 255 -3.98 38.74 33.46
C SER A 255 -4.63 40.04 33.92
N SER A 256 -5.95 39.99 34.14
CA SER A 256 -6.74 41.15 34.54
C SER A 256 -6.34 41.68 35.92
N GLU A 257 -5.92 40.79 36.83
CA GLU A 257 -5.46 41.15 38.18
C GLU A 257 -4.02 41.68 38.21
N ILE A 258 -3.16 41.17 37.33
CA ILE A 258 -1.73 41.47 37.32
C ILE A 258 -1.40 42.73 36.49
N GLY A 259 -2.26 43.09 35.53
CA GLY A 259 -2.04 44.23 34.64
C GLY A 259 -0.87 44.05 33.67
N LYS A 260 -0.38 42.82 33.49
CA LYS A 260 0.61 42.43 32.48
C LYS A 260 -0.08 41.67 31.35
N GLN A 261 0.41 41.86 30.12
CA GLN A 261 0.01 41.03 28.98
C GLN A 261 0.57 39.62 29.18
N LEU A 262 -0.32 38.63 29.16
CA LEU A 262 0.05 37.22 29.24
C LEU A 262 0.37 36.65 27.85
N PRO A 263 1.12 35.54 27.78
CA PRO A 263 1.43 34.89 26.51
C PRO A 263 0.15 34.53 25.75
N GLU A 264 0.15 34.76 24.44
CA GLU A 264 -0.96 34.38 23.57
C GLU A 264 -1.06 32.84 23.47
N ALA A 265 -2.28 32.35 23.63
CA ALA A 265 -2.53 30.92 23.62
C ALA A 265 -2.54 30.37 22.18
N PRO A 266 -1.78 29.31 21.85
CA PRO A 266 -1.77 28.75 20.51
C PRO A 266 -3.15 28.21 20.12
N LEU A 267 -3.49 28.37 18.84
CA LEU A 267 -4.66 27.71 18.26
C LEU A 267 -4.33 26.24 18.07
N LEU A 268 -4.90 25.39 18.92
CA LEU A 268 -4.82 23.95 18.73
C LEU A 268 -5.58 23.55 17.46
N MET A 269 -5.12 22.47 16.82
CA MET A 269 -5.82 21.90 15.67
C MET A 269 -7.26 21.50 16.06
N THR A 270 -8.13 21.33 15.07
CA THR A 270 -9.48 20.80 15.34
C THR A 270 -9.45 19.27 15.41
N TYR A 271 -10.43 18.65 16.09
CA TYR A 271 -10.54 17.18 16.10
C TYR A 271 -10.58 16.62 14.67
N LYS A 272 -11.30 17.29 13.76
CA LYS A 272 -11.36 16.92 12.34
C LYS A 272 -10.00 16.94 11.66
N GLN A 273 -9.12 17.89 11.98
CA GLN A 273 -7.76 17.94 11.45
C GLN A 273 -6.84 16.91 12.12
N PHE A 274 -7.08 16.62 13.40
CA PHE A 274 -6.34 15.63 14.16
C PHE A 274 -6.59 14.21 13.63
N THR A 275 -7.83 13.88 13.30
CA THR A 275 -8.24 12.58 12.73
C THR A 275 -8.32 12.57 11.21
N GLU A 276 -7.90 13.66 10.53
CA GLU A 276 -8.02 13.72 9.08
C GLU A 276 -7.16 12.65 8.41
N ASP A 277 -7.78 11.79 7.61
CA ASP A 277 -7.05 10.84 6.79
C ASP A 277 -6.08 11.57 5.84
N VAL A 278 -5.04 10.87 5.42
CA VAL A 278 -4.00 11.46 4.59
C VAL A 278 -4.58 11.82 3.23
N LYS A 279 -4.88 13.11 2.99
CA LYS A 279 -5.39 13.56 1.70
C LYS A 279 -4.34 13.35 0.61
N PRO A 280 -4.62 12.55 -0.43
CA PRO A 280 -3.68 12.32 -1.51
C PRO A 280 -3.34 13.65 -2.17
N SER A 281 -2.06 13.99 -2.19
CA SER A 281 -1.55 15.20 -2.82
C SER A 281 -0.23 14.92 -3.50
N PHE A 282 0.11 15.73 -4.51
CA PHE A 282 1.39 15.61 -5.20
C PHE A 282 2.60 15.81 -4.27
N SER A 283 2.40 16.41 -3.08
CA SER A 283 3.45 16.54 -2.07
C SER A 283 3.90 15.20 -1.46
N MET A 284 3.12 14.13 -1.60
CA MET A 284 3.48 12.79 -1.10
C MET A 284 4.66 12.16 -1.85
N TRP A 285 4.94 12.59 -3.07
CA TRP A 285 6.13 12.15 -3.81
C TRP A 285 7.43 12.68 -3.19
N ILE A 286 7.34 13.71 -2.33
CA ILE A 286 8.48 14.26 -1.58
C ILE A 286 8.80 13.33 -0.39
N GLY A 287 7.80 12.66 0.18
CA GLY A 287 7.93 11.62 1.22
C GLY A 287 7.81 10.21 0.66
N PHE A 288 8.49 9.91 -0.45
CA PHE A 288 8.32 8.63 -1.16
C PHE A 288 8.56 7.40 -0.27
N SER A 289 7.53 6.57 -0.09
CA SER A 289 7.60 5.28 0.61
C SER A 289 7.88 4.16 -0.38
N ALA A 290 9.13 3.68 -0.41
CA ALA A 290 9.52 2.56 -1.26
C ALA A 290 8.71 1.29 -0.97
N PHE A 291 8.33 1.08 0.29
CA PHE A 291 7.50 -0.05 0.70
C PHE A 291 6.11 0.02 0.08
N ALA A 292 5.42 1.16 0.19
CA ALA A 292 4.09 1.34 -0.40
C ALA A 292 4.12 1.16 -1.93
N PHE A 293 5.18 1.66 -2.59
CA PHE A 293 5.38 1.49 -4.02
C PHE A 293 5.59 0.02 -4.42
N ILE A 294 6.42 -0.73 -3.69
CA ILE A 294 6.65 -2.15 -3.96
C ILE A 294 5.35 -2.94 -3.78
N CYS A 295 4.59 -2.69 -2.71
CA CYS A 295 3.30 -3.35 -2.48
C CYS A 295 2.30 -3.08 -3.61
N ALA A 296 2.18 -1.82 -4.04
CA ALA A 296 1.32 -1.44 -5.17
C ALA A 296 1.77 -2.13 -6.47
N ALA A 297 3.07 -2.15 -6.75
CA ALA A 297 3.64 -2.78 -7.95
C ALA A 297 3.50 -4.32 -7.94
N MET A 298 3.59 -4.96 -6.77
CA MET A 298 3.54 -6.42 -6.66
C MET A 298 2.19 -6.99 -7.13
N VAL A 299 1.07 -6.37 -6.78
CA VAL A 299 -0.26 -6.86 -7.16
C VAL A 299 -0.42 -6.86 -8.68
N ASP A 300 -0.03 -5.76 -9.32
CA ASP A 300 -0.07 -5.64 -10.78
C ASP A 300 0.93 -6.57 -11.46
N PHE A 301 2.14 -6.68 -10.91
CA PHE A 301 3.16 -7.61 -11.40
C PHE A 301 2.68 -9.07 -11.38
N PHE A 302 2.07 -9.53 -10.29
CA PHE A 302 1.51 -10.88 -10.22
C PHE A 302 0.33 -11.06 -11.18
N THR A 303 -0.48 -10.04 -11.39
CA THR A 303 -1.57 -10.07 -12.38
C THR A 303 -1.03 -10.26 -13.79
N VAL A 304 0.00 -9.50 -14.18
CA VAL A 304 0.69 -9.64 -15.48
C VAL A 304 1.35 -11.01 -15.60
N LEU A 305 2.12 -11.43 -14.60
CA LEU A 305 2.87 -12.70 -14.62
C LEU A 305 1.93 -13.91 -14.73
N LEU A 306 0.84 -13.94 -13.97
CA LEU A 306 -0.12 -15.03 -14.00
C LEU A 306 -0.94 -15.02 -15.30
N SER A 307 -1.31 -13.85 -15.81
CA SER A 307 -2.01 -13.72 -17.10
C SER A 307 -1.12 -14.18 -18.25
N TYR A 308 0.14 -13.75 -18.27
CA TYR A 308 1.14 -14.22 -19.22
C TYR A 308 1.32 -15.75 -19.12
N ARG A 309 1.44 -16.28 -17.89
CA ARG A 309 1.59 -17.73 -17.66
C ARG A 309 0.36 -18.52 -18.11
N LEU A 310 -0.85 -18.01 -17.92
CA LEU A 310 -2.10 -18.66 -18.34
C LEU A 310 -2.09 -19.00 -19.83
N GLU A 311 -1.43 -18.19 -20.64
CA GLU A 311 -1.32 -18.37 -22.10
C GLU A 311 -0.18 -19.30 -22.52
N PHE A 312 0.92 -19.35 -21.75
CA PHE A 312 2.04 -20.25 -22.00
C PHE A 312 1.90 -21.62 -21.34
N THR A 313 1.05 -21.80 -20.34
CA THR A 313 0.94 -23.10 -19.65
C THR A 313 0.06 -24.08 -20.42
N ALA A 314 0.65 -25.23 -20.73
CA ALA A 314 0.02 -26.33 -21.44
C ALA A 314 -1.35 -26.74 -20.84
N PRO A 315 -2.25 -27.34 -21.64
CA PRO A 315 -3.23 -28.26 -21.06
C PRO A 315 -2.54 -29.25 -20.13
N GLY A 316 -3.28 -29.71 -19.13
CA GLY A 316 -2.79 -30.71 -18.18
C GLY A 316 -2.15 -31.94 -18.86
N PRO A 317 -1.48 -32.79 -18.07
CA PRO A 317 -0.79 -33.97 -18.60
C PRO A 317 -1.72 -34.74 -19.52
N LEU A 318 -1.32 -34.93 -20.78
CA LEU A 318 -2.02 -35.84 -21.66
C LEU A 318 -1.80 -37.26 -21.17
N THR A 319 -2.87 -38.04 -21.13
CA THR A 319 -2.71 -39.49 -21.06
C THR A 319 -2.07 -39.98 -22.36
N VAL A 320 -1.39 -41.14 -22.33
CA VAL A 320 -0.73 -41.71 -23.52
C VAL A 320 -1.72 -41.92 -24.68
N GLN A 321 -2.98 -42.25 -24.36
CA GLN A 321 -4.07 -42.40 -25.33
C GLN A 321 -4.48 -41.06 -25.97
N GLU A 322 -4.56 -40.00 -25.16
CA GLU A 322 -4.88 -38.66 -25.67
C GLU A 322 -3.74 -38.08 -26.49
N GLU A 323 -2.49 -38.36 -26.11
CA GLU A 323 -1.33 -38.00 -26.90
C GLU A 323 -1.40 -38.65 -28.29
N GLU A 324 -1.61 -39.97 -28.36
CA GLU A 324 -1.77 -40.68 -29.63
C GLU A 324 -2.94 -40.13 -30.47
N LEU A 325 -4.07 -39.82 -29.83
CA LEU A 325 -5.22 -39.18 -30.47
C LEU A 325 -4.88 -37.79 -31.04
N VAL A 326 -4.12 -36.97 -30.31
CA VAL A 326 -3.65 -35.65 -30.78
C VAL A 326 -2.80 -35.82 -32.05
N PHE A 327 -1.90 -36.80 -32.09
CA PHE A 327 -1.09 -37.09 -33.28
C PHE A 327 -1.92 -37.61 -34.47
N GLU A 328 -2.90 -38.48 -34.21
CA GLU A 328 -3.82 -38.94 -35.25
C GLU A 328 -4.65 -37.79 -35.82
N CYS A 329 -5.13 -36.88 -34.96
CA CYS A 329 -5.81 -35.66 -35.34
C CYS A 329 -4.92 -34.72 -36.18
N LEU A 330 -3.65 -34.53 -35.78
CA LEU A 330 -2.70 -33.71 -36.55
C LEU A 330 -2.40 -34.27 -37.94
N ARG A 331 -2.43 -35.60 -38.10
CA ARG A 331 -2.22 -36.26 -39.39
C ARG A 331 -3.36 -36.00 -40.40
N GLN A 332 -4.52 -35.53 -39.95
CA GLN A 332 -5.66 -35.23 -40.82
C GLN A 332 -5.53 -33.90 -41.55
N PHE A 333 -4.56 -33.07 -41.17
CA PHE A 333 -4.24 -31.83 -41.85
C PHE A 333 -3.18 -32.06 -42.93
N THR A 334 -3.42 -31.47 -44.09
CA THR A 334 -2.61 -31.67 -45.30
C THR A 334 -1.84 -30.41 -45.70
N GLU A 335 -2.28 -29.23 -45.25
CA GLU A 335 -1.68 -27.94 -45.58
C GLU A 335 -1.16 -27.25 -44.32
N PHE A 336 0.14 -26.96 -44.33
CA PHE A 336 0.85 -26.27 -43.25
C PHE A 336 1.52 -25.03 -43.84
N ARG A 337 1.32 -23.88 -43.21
CA ARG A 337 1.94 -22.59 -43.56
C ARG A 337 2.60 -22.00 -42.32
N ILE A 338 3.58 -21.11 -42.49
CA ILE A 338 4.11 -20.29 -41.38
C ILE A 338 3.38 -18.94 -41.41
N ASN A 339 2.77 -18.56 -40.29
CA ASN A 339 2.04 -17.31 -40.11
C ASN A 339 3.01 -16.13 -39.86
N GLU A 340 2.48 -14.91 -39.89
CA GLU A 340 3.17 -13.66 -39.56
C GLU A 340 3.71 -13.61 -38.12
N ASN A 341 3.27 -14.50 -37.24
CA ASN A 341 3.78 -14.69 -35.87
C ASN A 341 4.92 -15.73 -35.76
N ASP A 342 5.43 -16.26 -36.89
CA ASP A 342 6.41 -17.35 -36.96
C ASP A 342 5.89 -18.68 -36.36
N GLU A 343 4.57 -18.82 -36.28
CA GLU A 343 3.89 -20.04 -35.84
C GLU A 343 3.35 -20.84 -37.03
N LEU A 344 3.29 -22.16 -36.87
CA LEU A 344 2.77 -23.09 -37.85
C LEU A 344 1.24 -23.02 -37.87
N GLU A 345 0.68 -22.58 -38.98
CA GLU A 345 -0.73 -22.39 -39.25
C GLU A 345 -1.26 -23.52 -40.15
N MET A 346 -2.45 -24.01 -39.82
CA MET A 346 -3.19 -25.00 -40.61
C MET A 346 -4.45 -24.38 -41.18
N VAL A 347 -4.73 -24.72 -42.44
CA VAL A 347 -5.97 -24.32 -43.11
C VAL A 347 -7.06 -25.34 -42.80
N ILE A 348 -8.18 -24.83 -42.29
CA ILE A 348 -9.35 -25.63 -41.91
C ILE A 348 -10.24 -25.94 -43.11
N GLU A 349 -10.41 -24.97 -44.02
CA GLU A 349 -11.34 -25.10 -45.13
C GLU A 349 -10.92 -26.15 -46.18
N LYS A 350 -11.93 -26.72 -46.86
CA LYS A 350 -11.69 -27.59 -48.02
C LYS A 350 -10.93 -26.83 -49.10
N THR A 351 -9.87 -27.45 -49.61
CA THR A 351 -9.23 -27.00 -50.85
C THR A 351 -10.21 -27.11 -52.02
N ALA A 352 -9.98 -26.36 -53.10
CA ALA A 352 -10.83 -26.43 -54.30
C ALA A 352 -10.94 -27.86 -54.86
N ILE A 353 -9.86 -28.65 -54.71
CA ILE A 353 -9.78 -30.05 -55.14
C ILE A 353 -10.61 -30.96 -54.22
N GLU A 354 -10.60 -30.72 -52.91
CA GLU A 354 -11.41 -31.47 -51.93
C GLU A 354 -12.91 -31.17 -52.08
N LYS A 355 -13.26 -29.90 -52.38
CA LYS A 355 -14.64 -29.50 -52.73
C LYS A 355 -15.11 -30.24 -53.98
N ALA A 356 -14.27 -30.35 -55.02
CA ALA A 356 -14.59 -31.06 -56.25
C ALA A 356 -14.76 -32.58 -56.05
N ARG A 357 -14.05 -33.18 -55.09
CA ARG A 357 -14.10 -34.63 -54.79
C ARG A 357 -15.09 -35.03 -53.70
N ARG A 358 -15.84 -34.09 -53.12
CA ARG A 358 -16.82 -34.33 -52.02
C ARG A 358 -16.23 -35.08 -50.81
N TYR A 359 -15.00 -34.78 -50.43
CA TYR A 359 -14.44 -35.30 -49.17
C TYR A 359 -15.23 -34.81 -47.95
N SER A 360 -15.34 -35.65 -46.91
CA SER A 360 -16.00 -35.33 -45.64
C SER A 360 -15.04 -34.59 -44.70
N ASP A 361 -15.49 -33.46 -44.15
CA ASP A 361 -14.70 -32.63 -43.22
C ASP A 361 -14.90 -33.01 -41.75
N TRP A 362 -15.77 -33.97 -41.48
CA TRP A 362 -16.22 -34.25 -40.12
C TRP A 362 -15.05 -34.65 -39.21
N SER A 363 -14.11 -35.44 -39.72
CA SER A 363 -12.90 -35.82 -39.01
C SER A 363 -12.00 -34.61 -38.72
N ARG A 364 -11.75 -33.75 -39.72
CA ARG A 364 -10.96 -32.51 -39.59
C ARG A 364 -11.61 -31.55 -38.59
N MET A 365 -12.92 -31.37 -38.64
CA MET A 365 -13.67 -30.51 -37.70
C MET A 365 -13.68 -31.06 -36.28
N PHE A 366 -13.77 -32.38 -36.13
CA PHE A 366 -13.63 -33.03 -34.84
C PHE A 366 -12.21 -32.87 -34.29
N ALA A 367 -11.18 -33.06 -35.12
CA ALA A 367 -9.77 -32.88 -34.76
C ALA A 367 -9.48 -31.43 -34.34
N VAL A 368 -9.93 -30.45 -35.12
CA VAL A 368 -9.83 -29.02 -34.79
C VAL A 368 -10.54 -28.72 -33.47
N GLY A 369 -11.79 -29.17 -33.31
CA GLY A 369 -12.57 -28.93 -32.10
C GLY A 369 -11.92 -29.54 -30.86
N LEU A 370 -11.41 -30.77 -30.95
CA LEU A 370 -10.70 -31.44 -29.87
C LEU A 370 -9.41 -30.70 -29.50
N LEU A 371 -8.58 -30.38 -30.49
CA LEU A 371 -7.29 -29.71 -30.28
C LEU A 371 -7.45 -28.27 -29.77
N LEU A 372 -8.47 -27.53 -30.24
CA LEU A 372 -8.84 -26.22 -29.71
C LEU A 372 -9.37 -26.31 -28.27
N SER A 373 -10.25 -27.27 -27.98
CA SER A 373 -10.81 -27.44 -26.62
C SER A 373 -9.74 -27.74 -25.58
N ARG A 374 -8.64 -28.35 -26.01
CA ARG A 374 -7.47 -28.64 -25.18
C ARG A 374 -6.40 -27.55 -25.26
N GLY A 375 -6.54 -26.52 -26.10
CA GLY A 375 -5.55 -25.44 -26.22
C GLY A 375 -4.22 -25.84 -26.86
N PHE A 376 -4.23 -26.87 -27.71
CA PHE A 376 -3.08 -27.21 -28.57
C PHE A 376 -3.07 -26.43 -29.88
N LEU A 377 -4.23 -25.91 -30.26
CA LEU A 377 -4.39 -24.97 -31.35
C LEU A 377 -4.91 -23.65 -30.81
N ARG A 378 -4.56 -22.56 -31.48
CA ARG A 378 -5.15 -21.24 -31.30
C ARG A 378 -5.94 -20.89 -32.55
N LYS A 379 -7.10 -20.25 -32.37
CA LYS A 379 -7.92 -19.81 -33.49
C LYS A 379 -7.40 -18.45 -33.97
N VAL A 380 -6.98 -18.38 -35.23
CA VAL A 380 -6.54 -17.13 -35.87
C VAL A 380 -7.73 -16.49 -36.56
N ASP A 381 -8.39 -17.24 -37.44
CA ASP A 381 -9.58 -16.81 -38.18
C ASP A 381 -10.65 -17.91 -38.21
N GLU A 382 -11.79 -17.66 -38.85
CA GLU A 382 -12.81 -18.70 -39.11
C GLU A 382 -12.28 -19.86 -39.95
N ARG A 383 -11.17 -19.64 -40.68
CA ARG A 383 -10.64 -20.55 -41.70
C ARG A 383 -9.29 -21.16 -41.35
N THR A 384 -8.64 -20.70 -40.28
CA THR A 384 -7.28 -21.11 -39.95
C THR A 384 -7.04 -21.20 -38.45
N VAL A 385 -6.12 -22.09 -38.08
CA VAL A 385 -5.70 -22.34 -36.69
C VAL A 385 -4.19 -22.45 -36.64
N GLU A 386 -3.57 -21.85 -35.63
CA GLU A 386 -2.11 -21.91 -35.41
C GLU A 386 -1.76 -22.86 -34.26
N PHE A 387 -0.53 -23.38 -34.28
CA PHE A 387 -0.02 -24.26 -33.25
C PHE A 387 0.21 -23.46 -31.98
N ALA A 388 -0.40 -23.89 -30.88
CA ALA A 388 -0.01 -23.36 -29.59
C ALA A 388 1.48 -23.71 -29.33
N PRO A 389 2.25 -22.83 -28.65
CA PRO A 389 3.65 -23.08 -28.28
C PRO A 389 3.87 -24.43 -27.58
N ASN A 390 2.84 -24.96 -26.91
CA ASN A 390 2.85 -26.21 -26.18
C ASN A 390 2.82 -27.47 -27.05
N LEU A 391 2.43 -27.35 -28.33
CA LEU A 391 2.35 -28.48 -29.25
C LEU A 391 3.73 -28.85 -29.82
N TYR A 392 4.65 -27.87 -29.92
CA TYR A 392 5.99 -28.09 -30.48
C TYR A 392 6.85 -29.09 -29.68
N PRO A 393 6.95 -29.00 -28.34
CA PRO A 393 7.72 -29.97 -27.56
C PRO A 393 7.20 -31.40 -27.66
N LEU A 394 5.86 -31.58 -27.64
CA LEU A 394 5.21 -32.88 -27.79
C LEU A 394 5.52 -33.51 -29.15
N LEU A 395 5.39 -32.72 -30.22
CA LEU A 395 5.77 -33.15 -31.57
C LEU A 395 7.25 -33.52 -31.66
N ALA A 396 8.13 -32.69 -31.09
CA ALA A 396 9.56 -32.92 -31.11
C ALA A 396 9.94 -34.23 -30.40
N GLU A 397 9.34 -34.53 -29.24
CA GLU A 397 9.59 -35.76 -28.48
C GLU A 397 9.19 -37.00 -29.28
N LYS A 398 7.97 -37.03 -29.84
CA LYS A 398 7.51 -38.17 -30.67
C LYS A 398 8.27 -38.31 -31.98
N MET A 399 8.63 -37.21 -32.62
CA MET A 399 9.45 -37.27 -33.83
C MET A 399 10.86 -37.76 -33.50
N ALA A 400 11.45 -37.36 -32.38
CA ALA A 400 12.74 -37.87 -31.92
C ALA A 400 12.68 -39.38 -31.67
N ASP A 401 11.62 -39.88 -31.01
CA ASP A 401 11.39 -41.30 -30.79
C ASP A 401 11.27 -42.06 -32.12
N LYS A 402 10.46 -41.58 -33.07
CA LYS A 402 10.34 -42.19 -34.40
C LYS A 402 11.65 -42.18 -35.18
N ILE A 403 12.40 -41.08 -35.13
CA ILE A 403 13.72 -40.98 -35.78
C ILE A 403 14.70 -41.97 -35.16
N SER A 404 14.70 -42.14 -33.84
CA SER A 404 15.55 -43.11 -33.16
C SER A 404 15.21 -44.55 -33.55
N LEU A 405 13.93 -44.89 -33.67
CA LEU A 405 13.44 -46.19 -34.12
C LEU A 405 13.81 -46.46 -35.58
N LEU A 406 13.64 -45.47 -36.47
CA LEU A 406 14.00 -45.58 -37.88
C LEU A 406 15.52 -45.75 -38.06
N LYS A 407 16.33 -45.01 -37.29
CA LYS A 407 17.78 -45.20 -37.26
C LYS A 407 18.16 -46.60 -36.78
N ALA A 408 17.54 -47.09 -35.71
CA ALA A 408 17.78 -48.45 -35.21
C ALA A 408 17.39 -49.53 -36.23
N GLN A 409 16.26 -49.36 -36.93
CA GLN A 409 15.81 -50.27 -37.99
C GLN A 409 16.73 -50.22 -39.22
N ALA A 410 17.18 -49.04 -39.64
CA ALA A 410 18.13 -48.89 -40.74
C ALA A 410 19.47 -49.56 -40.42
N THR A 411 19.95 -49.42 -39.19
CA THR A 411 21.20 -50.07 -38.72
C THR A 411 21.05 -51.59 -38.66
N ALA A 412 19.90 -52.08 -38.19
CA ALA A 412 19.60 -53.51 -38.16
C ALA A 412 19.50 -54.10 -39.58
N LYS A 413 18.93 -53.36 -40.54
CA LYS A 413 18.79 -53.79 -41.93
C LYS A 413 20.14 -53.85 -42.64
N GLN A 414 21.03 -52.87 -42.41
CA GLN A 414 22.41 -52.89 -42.88
C GLN A 414 23.23 -54.06 -42.31
N ALA A 415 22.97 -54.50 -41.09
CA ALA A 415 23.64 -55.65 -40.47
C ALA A 415 23.15 -57.02 -41.01
N THR A 416 21.95 -57.09 -41.57
CA THR A 416 21.45 -58.25 -42.31
C THR A 416 21.95 -58.30 -43.75
N ASP A 417 22.00 -57.16 -44.45
CA ASP A 417 22.49 -57.08 -45.84
C ASP A 417 24.03 -57.21 -45.97
N SER A 418 24.76 -57.22 -44.84
CA SER A 418 26.22 -57.45 -44.79
C SER A 418 26.60 -58.87 -44.35
N ASN A 419 25.61 -59.73 -44.10
CA ASN A 419 25.78 -61.15 -43.76
C ASN A 419 25.22 -62.10 -44.85
N GLU A 420 24.78 -61.57 -46.00
CA GLU A 420 24.71 -62.27 -47.29
C GLU A 420 25.94 -61.89 -48.12
#